data_AF-A0A8J5YKG3-F1
#
_entry.id   AF-A0A8J5YKG3-F1
#
_cell.length_a   1.000
_cell.length_b   1.000
_cell.length_c   1.000
_cell.angle_alpha   90.00
_cell.angle_beta   90.00
_cell.angle_gamma   90.00
#
_symmetry.space_group_name_H-M   'P 1'
#
loop_
_entity.id
_entity.type
_entity.pdbx_description
1 polymer ?
#
loop_
_entity_poly.entity_id
_entity_poly.type
_entity_poly.pdbx_seq_one_letter_code
_entity_poly.pdbx_strand_id
1 'polypeptide(L)'
;MPTSSYFIILSNSCLALLFQAFFISIAASFDHHTPENHIRTRADAPFKVALFADLHFGENAWTDWGPKQDVNSIKVMSSVLDTETPEATYLTDFVVYLGDVVTANNIPIANASLYWDQALSPTRSRGIPWASVFGNHDDAPFEWPMEWFAASGIPQLVCPVPNSSYSGEECSFRGTSRLELMKNEMDNNVLSLSKSGPQDLWPGISNYVLQVLSKEKPHTPLVYLYFLDSRFWVPELIFWHIPSKAYKKVAPKFRIHKPCVGSINKEKVAAQEAEMGIMKILVKRPSVKAVFVGHNHGLDWCCPYRQLWLCFARHTGYGGYGNWARGSRILEINERPFSISSWIRMEDGSVHSEVILS
;
A
#
# COMPACT_ATOMS: atom_id res chain seq x y z
N MET A 1 82.02 31.23 22.63
CA MET A 1 81.99 29.82 22.17
C MET A 1 82.14 28.93 23.38
N PRO A 2 81.55 27.72 23.43
CA PRO A 2 80.37 27.23 22.72
C PRO A 2 79.21 26.87 23.69
N THR A 3 78.11 26.39 23.12
CA THR A 3 77.00 25.60 23.70
C THR A 3 77.03 25.17 25.18
N SER A 4 75.94 25.47 25.90
CA SER A 4 75.47 24.66 27.04
C SER A 4 74.04 24.19 26.77
N SER A 5 73.78 22.90 26.94
CA SER A 5 72.42 22.34 26.89
C SER A 5 71.80 22.33 28.28
N TYR A 6 70.54 22.75 28.43
CA TYR A 6 69.64 22.23 29.47
C TYR A 6 68.17 22.46 29.07
N PHE A 7 67.27 21.68 29.67
CA PHE A 7 65.84 21.65 29.35
C PHE A 7 65.12 22.95 29.73
N ILE A 8 64.10 23.31 28.94
CA ILE A 8 62.92 24.04 29.43
C ILE A 8 61.70 23.16 29.17
N ILE A 9 60.92 22.94 30.24
CA ILE A 9 59.64 22.25 30.19
C ILE A 9 58.60 23.23 29.66
N LEU A 10 57.85 22.86 28.61
CA LEU A 10 56.65 23.57 28.19
C LEU A 10 55.41 22.73 28.47
N SER A 11 54.33 23.40 28.86
CA SER A 11 53.22 22.82 29.62
C SER A 11 52.29 21.92 28.79
N ASN A 12 51.56 21.04 29.50
CA ASN A 12 50.49 20.17 28.97
C ASN A 12 49.27 20.93 28.40
N SER A 13 49.38 22.24 28.14
CA SER A 13 48.28 23.13 27.77
C SER A 13 47.87 23.05 26.29
N CYS A 14 48.76 22.60 25.39
CA CYS A 14 48.50 22.58 23.94
C CYS A 14 48.02 21.24 23.36
N LEU A 15 48.20 20.12 24.07
CA LEU A 15 47.77 18.80 23.54
C LEU A 15 46.25 18.53 23.71
N ALA A 16 45.60 19.18 24.68
CA ALA A 16 44.17 18.99 24.95
C ALA A 16 43.26 19.49 23.82
N LEU A 17 43.64 20.58 23.13
CA LEU A 17 42.81 21.23 22.11
C LEU A 17 42.77 20.47 20.77
N LEU A 18 43.75 19.61 20.48
CA LEU A 18 43.73 18.76 19.28
C LEU A 18 42.83 17.52 19.45
N PHE A 19 42.57 17.06 20.68
CA PHE A 19 41.67 15.93 20.92
C PHE A 19 40.18 16.30 20.93
N GLN A 20 39.81 17.56 21.24
CA GLN A 20 38.41 18.00 21.16
C GLN A 20 37.96 18.30 19.71
N ALA A 21 38.86 18.73 18.83
CA ALA A 21 38.54 18.99 17.43
C ALA A 21 38.09 17.72 16.67
N PHE A 22 38.66 16.54 17.00
CA PHE A 22 38.38 15.30 16.27
C PHE A 22 37.02 14.66 16.61
N PHE A 23 36.47 14.93 17.80
CA PHE A 23 35.13 14.43 18.18
C PHE A 23 33.98 15.28 17.65
N ILE A 24 34.22 16.58 17.41
CA ILE A 24 33.18 17.50 16.88
C ILE A 24 32.87 17.20 15.39
N SER A 25 33.80 16.59 14.65
CA SER A 25 33.60 16.24 13.22
C SER A 25 33.01 14.84 12.97
N ILE A 26 32.75 14.03 14.02
CA ILE A 26 32.06 12.73 13.92
C ILE A 26 30.61 12.83 14.44
N ALA A 27 30.28 13.91 15.17
CA ALA A 27 28.90 14.32 15.44
C ALA A 27 28.20 14.98 14.22
N ALA A 28 28.85 14.97 13.05
CA ALA A 28 28.28 15.44 11.80
C ALA A 28 27.22 14.46 11.26
N SER A 29 25.98 14.64 11.73
CA SER A 29 24.76 14.12 11.13
C SER A 29 24.77 12.62 10.77
N PHE A 30 24.93 11.75 11.78
CA PHE A 30 24.03 10.61 11.87
C PHE A 30 22.64 11.10 12.31
N ASP A 31 22.04 11.89 11.43
CA ASP A 31 20.60 12.10 11.44
C ASP A 31 20.00 10.74 11.08
N HIS A 32 19.41 10.07 12.08
CA HIS A 32 18.61 8.89 11.85
C HIS A 32 17.27 9.31 11.22
N HIS A 33 17.35 9.75 9.96
CA HIS A 33 16.24 9.67 9.04
C HIS A 33 15.78 8.22 9.02
N THR A 34 14.73 7.93 9.78
CA THR A 34 13.78 6.87 9.43
C THR A 34 13.48 7.06 7.95
N PRO A 35 13.72 6.06 7.08
CA PRO A 35 13.46 6.20 5.66
C PRO A 35 12.06 6.77 5.44
N GLU A 36 11.96 7.78 4.57
CA GLU A 36 10.66 8.33 4.19
C GLU A 36 9.81 7.18 3.61
N ASN A 37 8.83 6.69 4.38
CA ASN A 37 7.97 5.56 4.01
C ASN A 37 6.89 5.95 2.98
N HIS A 38 7.23 6.87 2.07
CA HIS A 38 6.40 7.33 0.97
C HIS A 38 7.22 7.39 -0.32
N ILE A 39 6.58 7.11 -1.45
CA ILE A 39 7.21 7.15 -2.76
C ILE A 39 6.82 8.47 -3.41
N ARG A 40 7.82 9.23 -3.87
CA ARG A 40 7.62 10.54 -4.51
C ARG A 40 7.51 10.35 -6.02
N THR A 41 6.63 11.12 -6.67
CA THR A 41 6.52 11.16 -8.12
C THR A 41 7.77 11.81 -8.74
N ARG A 42 8.12 11.41 -9.98
CA ARG A 42 9.06 12.19 -10.80
C ARG A 42 8.41 13.54 -11.17
N ALA A 43 9.21 14.59 -11.24
CA ALA A 43 8.73 15.89 -11.74
C ALA A 43 8.24 15.76 -13.19
N ASP A 44 7.08 16.36 -13.48
CA ASP A 44 6.45 16.46 -14.81
C ASP A 44 6.29 15.13 -15.58
N ALA A 45 6.23 14.00 -14.88
CA ALA A 45 5.99 12.68 -15.45
C ALA A 45 4.87 11.94 -14.67
N PRO A 46 4.09 11.07 -15.33
CA PRO A 46 3.14 10.21 -14.63
C PRO A 46 3.84 9.24 -13.68
N PHE A 47 3.12 8.83 -12.65
CA PHE A 47 3.49 7.74 -11.75
C PHE A 47 2.83 6.45 -12.22
N LYS A 48 3.61 5.46 -12.69
CA LYS A 48 3.09 4.18 -13.16
C LYS A 48 3.22 3.07 -12.13
N VAL A 49 2.18 2.23 -12.05
CA VAL A 49 2.16 1.03 -11.20
C VAL A 49 1.88 -0.20 -12.06
N ALA A 50 2.76 -1.21 -12.01
CA ALA A 50 2.48 -2.51 -12.60
C ALA A 50 1.81 -3.44 -11.58
N LEU A 51 0.71 -4.08 -11.95
CA LEU A 51 0.02 -5.07 -11.13
C LEU A 51 0.39 -6.48 -11.60
N PHE A 52 1.13 -7.23 -10.78
CA PHE A 52 1.44 -8.63 -11.02
C PHE A 52 0.56 -9.49 -10.10
N ALA A 53 -0.33 -10.28 -10.70
CA ALA A 53 -1.26 -11.15 -9.99
C ALA A 53 -1.08 -12.59 -10.44
N ASP A 54 -1.38 -13.54 -9.55
CA ASP A 54 -1.53 -14.96 -9.90
C ASP A 54 -0.23 -15.49 -10.53
N LEU A 55 0.90 -15.33 -9.83
CA LEU A 55 2.23 -15.70 -10.33
C LEU A 55 2.57 -17.18 -10.11
N HIS A 56 2.03 -17.78 -9.04
CA HIS A 56 2.06 -19.22 -8.76
C HIS A 56 3.45 -19.88 -8.66
N PHE A 57 4.49 -19.14 -8.27
CA PHE A 57 5.87 -19.67 -8.25
C PHE A 57 6.00 -20.95 -7.41
N GLY A 58 6.80 -21.90 -7.92
CA GLY A 58 7.11 -23.18 -7.28
C GLY A 58 6.07 -24.29 -7.43
N GLU A 59 4.99 -24.06 -8.19
CA GLU A 59 4.01 -25.10 -8.52
C GLU A 59 4.68 -26.29 -9.24
N ASN A 60 4.39 -27.52 -8.80
CA ASN A 60 4.96 -28.77 -9.33
C ASN A 60 6.51 -28.76 -9.43
N ALA A 61 7.20 -28.09 -8.50
CA ALA A 61 8.66 -27.89 -8.50
C ALA A 61 9.52 -29.17 -8.54
N TRP A 62 8.95 -30.34 -8.26
CA TRP A 62 9.61 -31.66 -8.40
C TRP A 62 9.59 -32.21 -9.84
N THR A 63 9.20 -31.38 -10.83
CA THR A 63 9.11 -31.73 -12.25
C THR A 63 9.81 -30.70 -13.11
N ASP A 64 10.24 -31.07 -14.32
CA ASP A 64 10.80 -30.11 -15.31
C ASP A 64 9.80 -29.03 -15.77
N TRP A 65 8.51 -29.19 -15.47
CA TRP A 65 7.46 -28.25 -15.86
C TRP A 65 7.41 -27.01 -14.97
N GLY A 66 7.52 -27.19 -13.64
CA GLY A 66 7.36 -26.11 -12.66
C GLY A 66 8.40 -25.00 -12.78
N PRO A 67 9.71 -25.28 -12.63
CA PRO A 67 10.78 -24.29 -12.77
C PRO A 67 10.82 -23.64 -14.17
N LYS A 68 10.30 -24.32 -15.20
CA LYS A 68 10.14 -23.74 -16.54
C LYS A 68 9.03 -22.69 -16.59
N GLN A 69 7.96 -22.84 -15.79
CA GLN A 69 6.94 -21.81 -15.64
C GLN A 69 7.46 -20.63 -14.82
N ASP A 70 8.18 -20.87 -13.71
CA ASP A 70 8.86 -19.80 -12.93
C ASP A 70 9.75 -18.92 -13.85
N VAL A 71 10.58 -19.57 -14.68
CA VAL A 71 11.43 -18.90 -15.68
C VAL A 71 10.63 -18.16 -16.76
N ASN A 72 9.44 -18.63 -17.14
CA ASN A 72 8.58 -17.92 -18.08
C ASN A 72 7.88 -16.72 -17.42
N SER A 73 7.41 -16.85 -16.17
CA SER A 73 6.87 -15.75 -15.36
C SER A 73 7.89 -14.61 -15.20
N ILE A 74 9.17 -14.94 -14.99
CA ILE A 74 10.28 -13.96 -14.97
C ILE A 74 10.40 -13.19 -16.29
N LYS A 75 10.17 -13.85 -17.45
CA LYS A 75 10.18 -13.19 -18.77
C LYS A 75 8.98 -12.27 -18.95
N VAL A 76 7.77 -12.70 -18.57
CA VAL A 76 6.56 -11.85 -18.63
C VAL A 76 6.77 -10.58 -17.80
N MET A 77 7.17 -10.72 -16.53
CA MET A 77 7.43 -9.58 -15.65
C MET A 77 8.55 -8.68 -16.20
N SER A 78 9.64 -9.24 -16.71
CA SER A 78 10.72 -8.46 -17.34
C SER A 78 10.23 -7.71 -18.57
N SER A 79 9.57 -8.39 -19.50
CA SER A 79 9.02 -7.78 -20.73
C SER A 79 8.06 -6.63 -20.42
N VAL A 80 7.20 -6.77 -19.40
CA VAL A 80 6.31 -5.68 -18.96
C VAL A 80 7.11 -4.48 -18.41
N LEU A 81 8.05 -4.70 -17.49
CA LEU A 81 8.83 -3.61 -16.88
C LEU A 81 9.73 -2.88 -17.90
N ASP A 82 10.28 -3.64 -18.85
CA ASP A 82 11.16 -3.13 -19.90
C ASP A 82 10.35 -2.45 -21.04
N THR A 83 9.18 -2.98 -21.42
CA THR A 83 8.35 -2.39 -22.50
C THR A 83 7.58 -1.15 -22.04
N GLU A 84 7.24 -1.03 -20.75
CA GLU A 84 6.79 0.25 -20.20
C GLU A 84 7.91 1.31 -20.14
N THR A 85 9.17 0.94 -20.46
CA THR A 85 10.39 1.75 -20.42
C THR A 85 11.07 1.88 -21.81
N PRO A 86 10.48 2.54 -22.83
CA PRO A 86 11.17 2.85 -24.09
C PRO A 86 12.12 4.04 -23.90
N GLU A 87 13.37 3.90 -24.38
CA GLU A 87 14.38 4.97 -24.54
C GLU A 87 14.64 5.88 -23.31
N ALA A 88 15.73 5.57 -22.59
CA ALA A 88 16.46 6.48 -21.68
C ALA A 88 15.75 7.01 -20.41
N THR A 89 14.52 6.63 -20.05
CA THR A 89 13.94 6.91 -18.72
C THR A 89 13.12 5.73 -18.21
N TYR A 90 13.48 5.19 -17.04
CA TYR A 90 12.67 4.19 -16.32
C TYR A 90 11.31 4.77 -15.93
N LEU A 91 10.23 4.13 -16.37
CA LEU A 91 8.87 4.68 -16.27
C LEU A 91 7.94 3.95 -15.30
N THR A 92 8.23 2.69 -14.92
CA THR A 92 7.48 2.00 -13.85
C THR A 92 8.02 2.39 -12.48
N ASP A 93 7.25 3.17 -11.73
CA ASP A 93 7.63 3.69 -10.40
C ASP A 93 7.41 2.68 -9.27
N PHE A 94 6.41 1.81 -9.42
CA PHE A 94 5.99 0.91 -8.35
C PHE A 94 5.43 -0.40 -8.90
N VAL A 95 5.51 -1.46 -8.09
CA VAL A 95 4.87 -2.76 -8.38
C VAL A 95 3.95 -3.17 -7.24
N VAL A 96 2.76 -3.67 -7.57
CA VAL A 96 1.88 -4.34 -6.62
C VAL A 96 1.78 -5.81 -6.99
N TYR A 97 2.27 -6.66 -6.09
CA TYR A 97 2.05 -8.11 -6.14
C TYR A 97 0.68 -8.41 -5.50
N LEU A 98 -0.30 -8.79 -6.32
CA LEU A 98 -1.73 -8.82 -5.98
C LEU A 98 -2.21 -10.24 -5.63
N GLY A 99 -1.43 -10.97 -4.82
CA GLY A 99 -1.72 -12.30 -4.30
C GLY A 99 -1.52 -13.46 -5.27
N ASP A 100 -1.49 -14.66 -4.69
CA ASP A 100 -1.11 -15.93 -5.30
C ASP A 100 0.26 -15.81 -5.99
N VAL A 101 1.23 -15.25 -5.24
CA VAL A 101 2.60 -15.00 -5.68
C VAL A 101 3.38 -16.32 -5.74
N VAL A 102 3.20 -17.16 -4.71
CA VAL A 102 3.74 -18.52 -4.62
C VAL A 102 2.59 -19.52 -4.47
N THR A 103 2.76 -20.73 -5.00
CA THR A 103 1.77 -21.81 -4.79
C THR A 103 2.12 -22.60 -3.54
N ALA A 104 2.13 -21.97 -2.35
CA ALA A 104 2.77 -22.53 -1.15
C ALA A 104 2.26 -23.93 -0.76
N ASN A 105 0.97 -24.20 -0.98
CA ASN A 105 0.34 -25.52 -0.79
C ASN A 105 0.74 -26.59 -1.82
N ASN A 106 1.62 -26.26 -2.77
CA ASN A 106 2.11 -27.14 -3.83
C ASN A 106 3.66 -27.09 -3.97
N ILE A 107 4.38 -26.71 -2.92
CA ILE A 107 5.87 -26.71 -2.89
C ILE A 107 6.36 -27.72 -1.85
N PRO A 108 7.20 -28.72 -2.20
CA PRO A 108 7.60 -29.80 -1.29
C PRO A 108 8.76 -29.40 -0.36
N ILE A 109 8.77 -28.16 0.17
CA ILE A 109 9.82 -27.65 1.05
C ILE A 109 9.24 -26.93 2.28
N ALA A 110 9.96 -26.96 3.40
CA ALA A 110 9.51 -26.39 4.67
C ALA A 110 9.50 -24.86 4.74
N ASN A 111 10.00 -24.15 3.72
CA ASN A 111 9.98 -22.69 3.65
C ASN A 111 9.97 -22.21 2.18
N ALA A 112 8.88 -21.59 1.74
CA ALA A 112 8.68 -21.10 0.38
C ALA A 112 9.45 -19.80 0.02
N SER A 113 10.19 -19.19 0.96
CA SER A 113 10.87 -17.88 0.76
C SER A 113 11.75 -17.84 -0.50
N LEU A 114 12.38 -18.95 -0.89
CA LEU A 114 13.18 -19.05 -2.12
C LEU A 114 12.36 -18.77 -3.40
N TYR A 115 11.09 -19.15 -3.43
CA TYR A 115 10.20 -18.91 -4.57
C TYR A 115 9.64 -17.49 -4.53
N TRP A 116 9.38 -16.95 -3.34
CA TRP A 116 9.05 -15.54 -3.13
C TRP A 116 10.19 -14.63 -3.63
N ASP A 117 11.44 -14.95 -3.27
CA ASP A 117 12.65 -14.26 -3.74
C ASP A 117 12.84 -14.32 -5.26
N GLN A 118 12.42 -15.40 -5.91
CA GLN A 118 12.42 -15.53 -7.37
C GLN A 118 11.32 -14.68 -8.02
N ALA A 119 10.10 -14.70 -7.48
CA ALA A 119 8.98 -13.90 -7.97
C ALA A 119 9.24 -12.38 -7.84
N LEU A 120 9.93 -11.95 -6.77
CA LEU A 120 10.35 -10.57 -6.57
C LEU A 120 11.58 -10.17 -7.42
N SER A 121 12.31 -11.13 -8.01
CA SER A 121 13.60 -10.86 -8.65
C SER A 121 13.56 -9.88 -9.84
N PRO A 122 12.55 -9.83 -10.74
CA PRO A 122 12.54 -8.88 -11.86
C PRO A 122 12.39 -7.43 -11.39
N THR A 123 11.59 -7.21 -10.36
CA THR A 123 11.35 -5.91 -9.74
C THR A 123 12.56 -5.45 -8.94
N ARG A 124 13.07 -6.32 -8.05
CA ARG A 124 14.22 -6.05 -7.19
C ARG A 124 15.50 -5.78 -7.98
N SER A 125 15.76 -6.51 -9.07
CA SER A 125 16.95 -6.29 -9.91
C SER A 125 16.94 -4.96 -10.67
N ARG A 126 15.77 -4.33 -10.83
CA ARG A 126 15.61 -2.98 -11.41
C ARG A 126 15.57 -1.86 -10.37
N GLY A 127 15.66 -2.19 -9.08
CA GLY A 127 15.59 -1.22 -7.97
C GLY A 127 14.21 -0.58 -7.77
N ILE A 128 13.17 -1.09 -8.43
CA ILE A 128 11.80 -0.55 -8.35
C ILE A 128 11.20 -0.96 -7.00
N PRO A 129 10.61 -0.04 -6.21
CA PRO A 129 9.92 -0.39 -4.96
C PRO A 129 8.61 -1.17 -5.22
N TRP A 130 8.18 -1.97 -4.26
CA TRP A 130 6.94 -2.76 -4.37
C TRP A 130 6.17 -2.89 -3.06
N ALA A 131 4.90 -3.25 -3.17
CA ALA A 131 4.10 -3.82 -2.09
C ALA A 131 3.50 -5.17 -2.52
N SER A 132 3.07 -5.95 -1.54
CA SER A 132 2.44 -7.25 -1.74
C SER A 132 1.16 -7.36 -0.89
N VAL A 133 0.12 -7.94 -1.47
CA VAL A 133 -1.04 -8.48 -0.75
C VAL A 133 -1.03 -9.98 -0.97
N PHE A 134 -1.40 -10.77 0.04
CA PHE A 134 -1.46 -12.23 -0.07
C PHE A 134 -2.76 -12.68 -0.72
N GLY A 135 -2.68 -13.78 -1.46
CA GLY A 135 -3.82 -14.57 -1.93
C GLY A 135 -4.00 -15.87 -1.14
N ASN A 136 -4.98 -16.67 -1.56
CA ASN A 136 -5.35 -17.93 -0.90
C ASN A 136 -4.34 -19.07 -1.07
N HIS A 137 -3.37 -18.94 -1.98
CA HIS A 137 -2.24 -19.87 -2.10
C HIS A 137 -0.99 -19.44 -1.31
N ASP A 138 -0.94 -18.20 -0.78
CA ASP A 138 0.24 -17.68 -0.07
C ASP A 138 0.26 -18.09 1.43
N ASP A 139 -0.83 -17.92 2.19
CA ASP A 139 -0.95 -18.32 3.63
C ASP A 139 -2.43 -18.41 4.13
N ALA A 140 -2.77 -19.34 5.04
CA ALA A 140 -4.14 -19.54 5.61
C ALA A 140 -4.16 -20.51 6.83
N PRO A 141 -5.12 -20.42 7.81
CA PRO A 141 -6.39 -19.66 7.92
C PRO A 141 -6.37 -18.64 9.12
N PHE A 142 -7.39 -18.19 9.88
CA PHE A 142 -8.80 -18.57 10.21
C PHE A 142 -9.58 -17.35 10.84
N GLU A 143 -10.91 -17.43 11.06
CA GLU A 143 -11.78 -16.27 11.41
C GLU A 143 -12.79 -16.46 12.58
N TRP A 144 -13.43 -15.37 13.04
CA TRP A 144 -14.45 -15.27 14.11
C TRP A 144 -15.61 -14.26 13.75
N PRO A 145 -16.75 -14.17 14.49
CA PRO A 145 -18.07 -13.80 13.93
C PRO A 145 -18.62 -12.35 14.21
N MET A 146 -19.95 -12.17 14.29
CA MET A 146 -20.68 -11.25 13.39
C MET A 146 -21.88 -10.46 14.03
N GLU A 147 -21.68 -9.70 15.13
CA GLU A 147 -22.80 -9.38 16.06
C GLU A 147 -23.04 -7.88 16.44
N TRP A 148 -22.69 -6.88 15.62
CA TRP A 148 -22.46 -5.48 16.10
C TRP A 148 -23.29 -4.28 15.55
N PHE A 149 -24.48 -4.44 14.94
CA PHE A 149 -25.21 -3.28 14.36
C PHE A 149 -26.72 -3.18 14.67
N ALA A 150 -27.13 -2.08 15.32
CA ALA A 150 -28.52 -1.70 15.62
C ALA A 150 -28.81 -0.21 15.28
N ALA A 151 -30.05 0.28 15.48
CA ALA A 151 -30.52 1.59 15.00
C ALA A 151 -31.23 2.44 16.08
N SER A 152 -31.06 3.78 16.06
CA SER A 152 -31.57 4.65 17.16
C SER A 152 -32.03 6.09 16.81
N GLY A 153 -31.69 6.67 15.65
CA GLY A 153 -32.15 8.03 15.27
C GLY A 153 -31.32 9.20 15.82
N ILE A 154 -31.88 10.43 15.75
CA ILE A 154 -31.18 11.70 16.05
C ILE A 154 -31.65 12.28 17.40
N PRO A 155 -30.74 12.63 18.34
CA PRO A 155 -31.09 13.26 19.62
C PRO A 155 -31.51 14.74 19.54
N GLN A 156 -32.10 15.23 20.63
CA GLN A 156 -32.37 16.66 20.87
C GLN A 156 -31.11 17.43 21.31
N LEU A 157 -31.12 18.76 21.15
CA LEU A 157 -30.03 19.64 21.58
C LEU A 157 -29.95 19.71 23.12
N VAL A 158 -28.73 19.62 23.67
CA VAL A 158 -28.45 19.74 25.11
C VAL A 158 -27.40 20.82 25.33
N CYS A 159 -27.79 21.91 26.00
CA CYS A 159 -26.89 23.00 26.39
C CYS A 159 -26.30 22.73 27.79
N PRO A 160 -25.02 23.04 28.06
CA PRO A 160 -24.44 22.97 29.41
C PRO A 160 -24.99 24.07 30.32
N VAL A 161 -25.04 23.81 31.63
CA VAL A 161 -25.52 24.78 32.64
C VAL A 161 -24.44 25.84 32.92
N PRO A 162 -24.74 27.16 32.82
CA PRO A 162 -23.73 28.22 32.96
C PRO A 162 -23.34 28.45 34.42
N ASN A 163 -22.36 27.69 34.91
CA ASN A 163 -21.84 27.77 36.28
C ASN A 163 -20.47 28.50 36.37
N SER A 164 -20.10 29.29 35.36
CA SER A 164 -18.93 30.19 35.43
C SER A 164 -19.18 31.49 34.65
N SER A 165 -18.56 32.58 35.10
CA SER A 165 -18.80 33.95 34.61
C SER A 165 -18.02 34.28 33.34
N TYR A 166 -18.14 33.46 32.29
CA TYR A 166 -17.59 33.76 30.97
C TYR A 166 -18.69 34.29 30.03
N SER A 167 -18.58 35.55 29.65
CA SER A 167 -19.42 36.19 28.64
C SER A 167 -18.97 35.76 27.23
N GLY A 168 -19.62 34.75 26.64
CA GLY A 168 -19.32 34.33 25.28
C GLY A 168 -20.30 33.32 24.70
N GLU A 169 -20.95 33.72 23.60
CA GLU A 169 -21.62 32.89 22.59
C GLU A 169 -22.93 32.16 22.98
N GLU A 170 -23.93 32.27 22.11
CA GLU A 170 -25.25 31.66 22.29
C GLU A 170 -25.23 30.14 22.04
N CYS A 171 -25.99 29.37 22.83
CA CYS A 171 -26.18 27.94 22.58
C CYS A 171 -26.92 27.73 21.26
N SER A 172 -26.16 27.35 20.23
CA SER A 172 -26.58 27.29 18.83
C SER A 172 -26.02 26.04 18.16
N PHE A 173 -26.64 25.60 17.06
CA PHE A 173 -26.15 24.46 16.27
C PHE A 173 -24.89 24.83 15.47
N ARG A 174 -23.74 24.87 16.17
CA ARG A 174 -22.40 24.91 15.58
C ARG A 174 -21.65 23.60 15.90
N GLY A 175 -20.83 23.14 14.97
CA GLY A 175 -19.95 22.00 15.20
C GLY A 175 -18.61 22.43 15.79
N THR A 176 -18.19 21.81 16.88
CA THR A 176 -16.79 21.91 17.35
C THR A 176 -15.85 21.34 16.28
N SER A 177 -14.78 22.05 15.93
CA SER A 177 -13.83 21.57 14.92
C SER A 177 -12.96 20.41 15.44
N ARG A 178 -12.33 19.69 14.52
CA ARG A 178 -11.37 18.62 14.86
C ARG A 178 -10.19 19.12 15.68
N LEU A 179 -9.74 20.35 15.40
CA LEU A 179 -8.62 20.96 16.13
C LEU A 179 -9.04 21.30 17.56
N GLU A 180 -10.23 21.87 17.77
CA GLU A 180 -10.75 22.16 19.11
C GLU A 180 -11.03 20.87 19.90
N LEU A 181 -11.57 19.84 19.26
CA LEU A 181 -11.81 18.53 19.90
C LEU A 181 -10.49 17.83 20.29
N MET A 182 -9.53 17.73 19.37
CA MET A 182 -8.22 17.11 19.67
C MET A 182 -7.42 17.93 20.67
N LYS A 183 -7.46 19.27 20.58
CA LYS A 183 -6.84 20.14 21.58
C LYS A 183 -7.47 19.94 22.95
N ASN A 184 -8.80 19.93 23.07
CA ASN A 184 -9.47 19.67 24.35
C ASN A 184 -9.11 18.27 24.90
N GLU A 185 -9.04 17.26 24.04
CA GLU A 185 -8.64 15.90 24.42
C GLU A 185 -7.19 15.83 24.93
N MET A 186 -6.26 16.56 24.31
CA MET A 186 -4.85 16.61 24.72
C MET A 186 -4.61 17.51 25.94
N ASP A 187 -5.30 18.65 26.04
CA ASP A 187 -5.09 19.65 27.08
C ASP A 187 -5.79 19.27 28.42
N ASN A 188 -6.97 18.67 28.37
CA ASN A 188 -7.83 18.48 29.56
C ASN A 188 -7.92 17.03 30.07
N ASN A 189 -7.65 16.00 29.23
CA ASN A 189 -7.78 14.60 29.64
C ASN A 189 -6.41 13.96 29.94
N VAL A 190 -5.95 14.10 31.19
CA VAL A 190 -4.61 13.64 31.66
C VAL A 190 -4.32 12.13 31.55
N LEU A 191 -5.31 11.31 31.21
CA LEU A 191 -5.16 9.88 30.91
C LEU A 191 -5.16 9.57 29.41
N SER A 192 -5.38 10.58 28.56
CA SER A 192 -5.36 10.41 27.11
C SER A 192 -3.93 10.27 26.61
N LEU A 193 -3.72 9.29 25.74
CA LEU A 193 -2.49 9.14 24.96
C LEU A 193 -2.65 9.73 23.55
N SER A 194 -3.75 10.44 23.29
CA SER A 194 -4.07 11.03 21.99
C SER A 194 -3.04 12.04 21.53
N LYS A 195 -2.84 12.11 20.22
CA LYS A 195 -1.92 13.07 19.58
C LYS A 195 -2.57 13.63 18.31
N SER A 196 -2.26 14.88 18.00
CA SER A 196 -2.40 15.36 16.62
C SER A 196 -1.47 14.57 15.70
N GLY A 197 -2.00 14.17 14.54
CA GLY A 197 -1.23 13.51 13.50
C GLY A 197 -0.39 14.46 12.65
N PRO A 198 0.34 13.92 11.66
CA PRO A 198 1.10 14.70 10.67
C PRO A 198 0.24 15.76 9.97
N GLN A 199 0.78 16.97 9.80
CA GLN A 199 0.03 18.14 9.31
C GLN A 199 -0.37 18.03 7.83
N ASP A 200 0.41 17.28 7.05
CA ASP A 200 0.19 16.92 5.65
C ASP A 200 -1.05 16.04 5.44
N LEU A 201 -1.53 15.33 6.48
CA LEU A 201 -2.76 14.54 6.43
C LEU A 201 -4.04 15.36 6.71
N TRP A 202 -3.94 16.69 6.79
CA TRP A 202 -5.08 17.60 7.00
C TRP A 202 -6.20 17.38 5.95
N PRO A 203 -7.48 17.26 6.34
CA PRO A 203 -8.06 17.53 7.66
C PRO A 203 -8.21 16.31 8.59
N GLY A 204 -7.47 15.22 8.35
CA GLY A 204 -7.41 14.07 9.25
C GLY A 204 -6.51 14.34 10.46
N ILE A 205 -7.11 14.62 11.62
CA ILE A 205 -6.36 15.14 12.79
C ILE A 205 -5.89 14.06 13.77
N SER A 206 -6.63 12.96 13.95
CA SER A 206 -6.28 11.89 14.90
C SER A 206 -5.51 10.73 14.25
N ASN A 207 -4.49 11.05 13.45
CA ASN A 207 -3.65 10.07 12.74
C ASN A 207 -2.35 9.78 13.52
N TYR A 208 -2.33 8.76 14.38
CA TYR A 208 -1.17 8.45 15.22
C TYR A 208 -1.05 6.96 15.60
N VAL A 209 0.13 6.57 16.12
CA VAL A 209 0.42 5.21 16.59
C VAL A 209 0.72 5.22 18.09
N LEU A 210 0.15 4.28 18.84
CA LEU A 210 0.54 3.97 20.21
C LEU A 210 1.25 2.62 20.27
N GLN A 211 2.36 2.58 21.00
CA GLN A 211 3.14 1.36 21.24
C GLN A 211 2.80 0.83 22.63
N VAL A 212 2.23 -0.37 22.71
CA VAL A 212 2.07 -1.11 23.97
C VAL A 212 3.32 -1.96 24.15
N LEU A 213 3.99 -1.82 25.29
CA LEU A 213 5.26 -2.50 25.58
C LEU A 213 5.04 -3.79 26.39
N SER A 214 5.93 -4.76 26.23
CA SER A 214 5.87 -6.01 26.99
C SER A 214 6.25 -5.79 28.46
N LYS A 215 5.44 -6.32 29.38
CA LYS A 215 5.72 -6.31 30.82
C LYS A 215 6.99 -7.09 31.19
N GLU A 216 7.33 -8.12 30.42
CA GLU A 216 8.51 -8.97 30.64
C GLU A 216 9.77 -8.41 29.96
N LYS A 217 9.60 -7.61 28.90
CA LYS A 217 10.69 -7.00 28.13
C LYS A 217 10.36 -5.51 27.91
N PRO A 218 10.69 -4.61 28.86
CA PRO A 218 10.16 -3.24 28.90
C PRO A 218 10.45 -2.34 27.69
N HIS A 219 11.39 -2.71 26.82
CA HIS A 219 11.72 -1.98 25.58
C HIS A 219 11.27 -2.72 24.31
N THR A 220 10.54 -3.83 24.44
CA THR A 220 10.01 -4.61 23.31
C THR A 220 8.54 -4.26 23.10
N PRO A 221 8.12 -3.82 21.89
CA PRO A 221 6.71 -3.68 21.56
C PRO A 221 6.00 -5.04 21.64
N LEU A 222 4.86 -5.06 22.33
CA LEU A 222 3.93 -6.18 22.37
C LEU A 222 2.85 -6.03 21.27
N VAL A 223 2.33 -4.81 21.07
CA VAL A 223 1.41 -4.48 19.97
C VAL A 223 1.49 -2.99 19.63
N TYR A 224 1.26 -2.66 18.36
CA TYR A 224 1.07 -1.28 17.88
C TYR A 224 -0.41 -1.04 17.59
N LEU A 225 -0.96 0.05 18.12
CA LEU A 225 -2.34 0.48 17.92
C LEU A 225 -2.34 1.70 16.99
N TYR A 226 -3.00 1.57 15.84
CA TYR A 226 -3.07 2.59 14.80
C TYR A 226 -4.41 3.32 14.85
N PHE A 227 -4.37 4.64 15.05
CA PHE A 227 -5.54 5.52 15.07
C PHE A 227 -5.52 6.37 13.80
N LEU A 228 -6.62 6.41 13.06
CA LEU A 228 -6.68 7.02 11.72
C LEU A 228 -7.96 7.85 11.50
N ASP A 229 -7.83 9.11 11.05
CA ASP A 229 -8.94 10.00 10.66
C ASP A 229 -9.01 10.12 9.13
N SER A 230 -10.02 9.46 8.55
CA SER A 230 -10.13 9.18 7.11
C SER A 230 -10.72 10.32 6.26
N ARG A 231 -10.61 11.57 6.72
CA ARG A 231 -11.28 12.77 6.14
C ARG A 231 -10.50 13.49 5.02
N PHE A 232 -9.39 12.91 4.54
CA PHE A 232 -8.58 13.46 3.45
C PHE A 232 -9.24 13.34 2.06
N TRP A 233 -8.86 14.20 1.12
CA TRP A 233 -9.41 14.28 -0.26
C TRP A 233 -8.42 13.77 -1.32
N VAL A 234 -7.57 12.79 -0.99
CA VAL A 234 -6.77 12.07 -2.00
C VAL A 234 -7.59 10.91 -2.59
N PRO A 235 -7.57 10.72 -3.93
CA PRO A 235 -8.16 9.54 -4.57
C PRO A 235 -7.51 8.23 -4.11
N GLU A 236 -8.33 7.25 -3.77
CA GLU A 236 -7.91 5.96 -3.23
C GLU A 236 -8.07 4.85 -4.26
N LEU A 237 -7.06 3.99 -4.34
CA LEU A 237 -7.05 2.75 -5.12
C LEU A 237 -6.87 1.59 -4.14
N ILE A 238 -7.81 0.64 -4.16
CA ILE A 238 -7.83 -0.48 -3.21
C ILE A 238 -7.33 -1.74 -3.90
N PHE A 239 -6.44 -2.47 -3.23
CA PHE A 239 -5.83 -3.70 -3.72
C PHE A 239 -6.12 -4.83 -2.74
N TRP A 240 -6.79 -5.88 -3.19
CA TRP A 240 -6.91 -7.14 -2.45
C TRP A 240 -7.02 -8.31 -3.43
N HIS A 241 -6.63 -9.53 -3.06
CA HIS A 241 -6.53 -10.62 -4.02
C HIS A 241 -7.89 -11.15 -4.53
N ILE A 242 -8.79 -11.58 -3.65
CA ILE A 242 -10.03 -12.30 -4.05
C ILE A 242 -11.15 -11.32 -4.46
N PRO A 243 -11.85 -11.54 -5.60
CA PRO A 243 -12.98 -10.69 -6.01
C PRO A 243 -14.11 -10.65 -4.97
N SER A 244 -14.74 -9.49 -4.84
CA SER A 244 -15.92 -9.24 -4.00
C SER A 244 -17.23 -9.75 -4.66
N LYS A 245 -18.32 -9.99 -3.90
CA LYS A 245 -19.62 -10.37 -4.48
C LYS A 245 -20.26 -9.23 -5.29
N ALA A 246 -19.68 -8.03 -5.34
CA ALA A 246 -20.02 -7.00 -6.32
C ALA A 246 -19.52 -7.34 -7.73
N TYR A 247 -18.36 -7.98 -7.88
CA TYR A 247 -17.84 -8.42 -9.19
C TYR A 247 -18.82 -9.39 -9.86
N LYS A 248 -19.37 -10.36 -9.10
CA LYS A 248 -20.45 -11.27 -9.56
C LYS A 248 -21.71 -10.55 -10.08
N LYS A 249 -21.92 -9.26 -9.76
CA LYS A 249 -23.09 -8.46 -10.20
C LYS A 249 -22.82 -7.63 -11.45
N VAL A 250 -21.57 -7.27 -11.73
CA VAL A 250 -21.17 -6.49 -12.92
C VAL A 250 -20.56 -7.33 -14.03
N ALA A 251 -20.21 -8.60 -13.74
CA ALA A 251 -19.56 -9.52 -14.66
C ALA A 251 -20.26 -9.60 -16.05
N PRO A 252 -19.54 -9.37 -17.16
CA PRO A 252 -20.07 -9.54 -18.50
C PRO A 252 -20.54 -10.99 -18.75
N LYS A 253 -21.75 -11.16 -19.27
CA LYS A 253 -22.36 -12.50 -19.44
C LYS A 253 -21.74 -13.35 -20.55
N PHE A 254 -21.18 -12.72 -21.60
CA PHE A 254 -20.64 -13.42 -22.77
C PHE A 254 -19.43 -12.68 -23.36
N ARG A 255 -19.66 -11.51 -23.96
CA ARG A 255 -18.64 -10.59 -24.46
C ARG A 255 -18.58 -9.36 -23.56
N ILE A 256 -17.40 -8.74 -23.49
CA ILE A 256 -17.19 -7.49 -22.78
C ILE A 256 -17.72 -6.36 -23.68
N HIS A 257 -18.61 -5.53 -23.13
CA HIS A 257 -19.26 -4.43 -23.83
C HIS A 257 -19.28 -3.19 -22.93
N LYS A 258 -19.23 -2.00 -23.53
CA LYS A 258 -19.32 -0.73 -22.78
C LYS A 258 -20.57 -0.72 -21.89
N PRO A 259 -20.47 -0.28 -20.63
CA PRO A 259 -19.35 0.49 -20.06
C PRO A 259 -18.19 -0.33 -19.49
N CYS A 260 -18.20 -1.66 -19.56
CA CYS A 260 -17.05 -2.48 -19.17
C CYS A 260 -15.96 -2.47 -20.26
N VAL A 261 -14.70 -2.63 -19.84
CA VAL A 261 -13.51 -2.64 -20.69
C VAL A 261 -12.55 -3.76 -20.24
N GLY A 262 -12.10 -4.59 -21.17
CA GLY A 262 -11.23 -5.76 -20.92
C GLY A 262 -11.06 -6.57 -22.21
N SER A 263 -10.22 -7.61 -22.18
CA SER A 263 -9.95 -8.50 -23.33
C SER A 263 -10.33 -9.96 -23.06
N ILE A 264 -10.38 -10.38 -21.80
CA ILE A 264 -10.69 -11.76 -21.38
C ILE A 264 -11.87 -11.77 -20.39
N ASN A 265 -12.87 -12.57 -20.73
CA ASN A 265 -13.99 -12.95 -19.87
C ASN A 265 -14.36 -14.40 -20.19
N LYS A 266 -13.53 -15.35 -19.72
CA LYS A 266 -13.55 -16.77 -20.13
C LYS A 266 -14.06 -17.73 -19.06
N GLU A 267 -14.35 -17.22 -17.87
CA GLU A 267 -14.83 -17.99 -16.73
C GLU A 267 -15.85 -17.19 -15.89
N LYS A 268 -16.25 -17.75 -14.74
CA LYS A 268 -17.15 -17.09 -13.79
C LYS A 268 -16.34 -16.54 -12.61
N VAL A 269 -16.64 -15.31 -12.23
CA VAL A 269 -16.07 -14.66 -11.03
C VAL A 269 -16.15 -15.58 -9.81
N ALA A 270 -15.01 -15.96 -9.25
CA ALA A 270 -14.83 -16.81 -8.07
C ALA A 270 -14.85 -15.99 -6.76
N ALA A 271 -15.79 -15.05 -6.66
CA ALA A 271 -15.81 -14.11 -5.54
C ALA A 271 -16.05 -14.74 -4.16
N GLN A 272 -15.34 -14.22 -3.17
CA GLN A 272 -15.30 -14.62 -1.75
C GLN A 272 -16.67 -14.91 -1.11
N GLU A 273 -16.68 -15.84 -0.16
CA GLU A 273 -17.91 -16.30 0.50
C GLU A 273 -18.47 -15.29 1.51
N ALA A 274 -17.60 -14.57 2.21
CA ALA A 274 -17.95 -13.48 3.11
C ALA A 274 -17.32 -12.16 2.64
N GLU A 275 -18.00 -11.04 2.90
CA GLU A 275 -17.56 -9.70 2.49
C GLU A 275 -17.81 -8.65 3.60
N MET A 276 -18.43 -9.07 4.71
CA MET A 276 -18.73 -8.33 5.95
C MET A 276 -19.26 -6.88 5.81
N GLY A 277 -19.70 -6.49 4.61
CA GLY A 277 -20.20 -5.15 4.30
C GLY A 277 -19.17 -4.17 3.74
N ILE A 278 -17.91 -4.54 3.49
CA ILE A 278 -16.86 -3.57 3.05
C ILE A 278 -17.27 -2.77 1.81
N MET A 279 -17.88 -3.43 0.81
CA MET A 279 -18.44 -2.76 -0.38
C MET A 279 -19.52 -1.72 -0.08
N LYS A 280 -20.29 -1.88 1.01
CA LYS A 280 -21.30 -0.89 1.45
C LYS A 280 -20.64 0.36 2.02
N ILE A 281 -19.38 0.26 2.47
CA ILE A 281 -18.54 1.36 2.96
C ILE A 281 -17.84 2.03 1.77
N LEU A 282 -17.12 1.26 0.94
CA LEU A 282 -16.38 1.78 -0.22
C LEU A 282 -17.27 2.52 -1.22
N VAL A 283 -18.47 2.00 -1.54
CA VAL A 283 -19.45 2.67 -2.43
C VAL A 283 -19.94 4.02 -1.88
N LYS A 284 -19.80 4.27 -0.57
CA LYS A 284 -20.13 5.54 0.09
C LYS A 284 -18.91 6.47 0.27
N ARG A 285 -17.72 6.05 -0.14
CA ARG A 285 -16.45 6.79 0.02
C ARG A 285 -15.98 7.31 -1.35
N PRO A 286 -16.34 8.55 -1.76
CA PRO A 286 -16.17 9.05 -3.13
C PRO A 286 -14.72 9.32 -3.55
N SER A 287 -13.79 9.26 -2.60
CA SER A 287 -12.34 9.20 -2.84
C SER A 287 -11.91 7.87 -3.48
N VAL A 288 -12.56 6.74 -3.17
CA VAL A 288 -12.25 5.43 -3.78
C VAL A 288 -12.65 5.44 -5.25
N LYS A 289 -11.66 5.33 -6.14
CA LYS A 289 -11.86 5.34 -7.60
C LYS A 289 -11.93 3.94 -8.20
N ALA A 290 -11.10 3.02 -7.72
CA ALA A 290 -11.09 1.64 -8.18
C ALA A 290 -10.72 0.66 -7.08
N VAL A 291 -11.20 -0.58 -7.24
CA VAL A 291 -10.73 -1.77 -6.53
C VAL A 291 -10.12 -2.71 -7.58
N PHE A 292 -8.94 -3.25 -7.29
CA PHE A 292 -8.21 -4.19 -8.14
C PHE A 292 -8.08 -5.55 -7.44
N VAL A 293 -8.29 -6.63 -8.20
CA VAL A 293 -8.25 -8.04 -7.73
C VAL A 293 -7.56 -8.97 -8.73
N GLY A 294 -7.06 -10.12 -8.26
CA GLY A 294 -6.53 -11.23 -9.07
C GLY A 294 -7.51 -12.41 -9.05
N HIS A 295 -7.00 -13.60 -8.72
CA HIS A 295 -7.70 -14.85 -8.39
C HIS A 295 -8.39 -15.56 -9.57
N ASN A 296 -8.92 -14.79 -10.52
CA ASN A 296 -9.60 -15.29 -11.70
C ASN A 296 -8.70 -15.15 -12.94
N HIS A 297 -7.99 -16.23 -13.27
CA HIS A 297 -6.98 -16.22 -14.32
C HIS A 297 -7.58 -15.97 -15.72
N GLY A 298 -8.86 -16.27 -15.88
CA GLY A 298 -9.62 -16.12 -17.11
C GLY A 298 -10.40 -14.80 -17.20
N LEU A 299 -10.13 -13.80 -16.35
CA LEU A 299 -10.74 -12.48 -16.36
C LEU A 299 -9.66 -11.38 -16.36
N ASP A 300 -9.92 -10.23 -17.00
CA ASP A 300 -9.01 -9.06 -16.96
C ASP A 300 -9.73 -7.69 -16.98
N TRP A 301 -11.06 -7.68 -16.85
CA TRP A 301 -11.88 -6.51 -17.14
C TRP A 301 -12.03 -5.53 -15.97
N CYS A 302 -12.22 -4.26 -16.31
CA CYS A 302 -12.79 -3.22 -15.47
C CYS A 302 -14.28 -3.01 -15.82
N CYS A 303 -15.15 -2.96 -14.81
CA CYS A 303 -16.55 -2.59 -14.94
C CYS A 303 -16.91 -1.52 -13.89
N PRO A 304 -17.78 -0.53 -14.21
CA PRO A 304 -18.21 0.46 -13.23
C PRO A 304 -19.20 -0.14 -12.22
N TYR A 305 -19.06 0.23 -10.96
CA TYR A 305 -19.94 -0.14 -9.86
C TYR A 305 -20.28 1.09 -9.00
N ARG A 306 -21.45 1.68 -9.27
CA ARG A 306 -21.94 2.92 -8.64
C ARG A 306 -21.05 4.13 -8.95
N GLN A 307 -20.06 4.43 -8.11
CA GLN A 307 -19.17 5.60 -8.20
C GLN A 307 -17.68 5.22 -8.29
N LEU A 308 -17.39 3.92 -8.33
CA LEU A 308 -16.04 3.36 -8.41
C LEU A 308 -15.97 2.27 -9.47
N TRP A 309 -14.77 1.86 -9.85
CA TRP A 309 -14.51 0.76 -10.76
C TRP A 309 -14.16 -0.53 -10.01
N LEU A 310 -14.56 -1.66 -10.58
CA LEU A 310 -14.17 -3.01 -10.15
C LEU A 310 -13.36 -3.65 -11.28
N CYS A 311 -12.08 -3.91 -11.03
CA CYS A 311 -11.10 -4.28 -12.04
C CYS A 311 -10.39 -5.59 -11.68
N PHE A 312 -10.33 -6.52 -12.63
CA PHE A 312 -9.35 -7.61 -12.58
C PHE A 312 -7.99 -7.12 -13.09
N ALA A 313 -6.93 -7.50 -12.39
CA ALA A 313 -5.59 -7.55 -12.96
C ALA A 313 -5.51 -8.69 -13.99
N ARG A 314 -4.40 -8.77 -14.73
CA ARG A 314 -4.15 -9.85 -15.68
C ARG A 314 -3.29 -10.91 -15.01
N HIS A 315 -3.72 -12.17 -15.11
CA HIS A 315 -2.90 -13.33 -14.75
C HIS A 315 -1.51 -13.23 -15.39
N THR A 316 -0.51 -13.02 -14.55
CA THR A 316 0.86 -12.74 -14.98
C THR A 316 1.71 -14.01 -15.00
N GLY A 317 1.47 -14.96 -14.09
CA GLY A 317 2.25 -16.17 -13.93
C GLY A 317 2.03 -17.20 -15.02
N TYR A 318 3.07 -17.95 -15.38
CA TYR A 318 2.95 -19.14 -16.22
C TYR A 318 2.56 -20.39 -15.42
N GLY A 319 2.69 -20.37 -14.08
CA GLY A 319 2.03 -21.33 -13.19
C GLY A 319 0.54 -21.05 -13.07
N GLY A 320 -0.16 -21.90 -12.31
CA GLY A 320 -1.60 -21.83 -12.15
C GLY A 320 -2.38 -22.35 -13.37
N TYR A 321 -3.70 -22.33 -13.29
CA TYR A 321 -4.57 -22.85 -14.33
C TYR A 321 -4.74 -21.87 -15.51
N GLY A 322 -4.98 -22.43 -16.71
CA GLY A 322 -5.39 -21.67 -17.90
C GLY A 322 -4.25 -21.29 -18.84
N ASN A 323 -4.55 -21.30 -20.15
CA ASN A 323 -3.58 -21.11 -21.25
C ASN A 323 -3.74 -19.77 -21.99
N TRP A 324 -4.36 -18.78 -21.36
CA TRP A 324 -4.53 -17.44 -21.94
C TRP A 324 -3.19 -16.70 -22.05
N ALA A 325 -3.06 -15.79 -23.02
CA ALA A 325 -1.83 -15.03 -23.21
C ALA A 325 -1.53 -14.15 -21.97
N ARG A 326 -0.26 -14.10 -21.55
CA ARG A 326 0.15 -13.45 -20.30
C ARG A 326 0.42 -11.96 -20.47
N GLY A 327 0.43 -11.24 -19.34
CA GLY A 327 0.58 -9.80 -19.27
C GLY A 327 0.24 -9.27 -17.89
N SER A 328 0.24 -7.95 -17.74
CA SER A 328 -0.03 -7.24 -16.48
C SER A 328 -1.08 -6.15 -16.70
N ARG A 329 -1.80 -5.77 -15.64
CA ARG A 329 -2.56 -4.52 -15.64
C ARG A 329 -1.64 -3.40 -15.18
N ILE A 330 -1.53 -2.34 -15.97
CA ILE A 330 -0.78 -1.13 -15.64
C ILE A 330 -1.76 -0.07 -15.17
N LEU A 331 -1.37 0.72 -14.18
CA LEU A 331 -2.02 1.96 -13.75
C LEU A 331 -1.11 3.13 -14.08
N GLU A 332 -1.69 4.26 -14.47
CA GLU A 332 -1.00 5.52 -14.65
C GLU A 332 -1.73 6.62 -13.87
N ILE A 333 -1.00 7.32 -13.01
CA ILE A 333 -1.52 8.43 -12.21
C ILE A 333 -0.81 9.70 -12.68
N ASN A 334 -1.56 10.60 -13.31
CA ASN A 334 -1.07 11.93 -13.70
C ASN A 334 -1.44 12.92 -12.60
N GLU A 335 -0.53 13.81 -12.20
CA GLU A 335 -0.84 14.85 -11.21
C GLU A 335 -1.59 16.03 -11.85
N ARG A 336 -1.19 16.46 -13.06
CA ARG A 336 -1.65 17.70 -13.70
C ARG A 336 -1.83 17.54 -15.23
N PRO A 337 -3.06 17.59 -15.76
CA PRO A 337 -4.33 17.50 -15.02
C PRO A 337 -4.42 16.17 -14.27
N PHE A 338 -5.11 16.14 -13.14
CA PHE A 338 -5.24 14.90 -12.37
C PHE A 338 -6.04 13.85 -13.17
N SER A 339 -5.46 12.67 -13.36
CA SER A 339 -6.16 11.53 -13.95
C SER A 339 -5.63 10.20 -13.39
N ILE A 340 -6.49 9.18 -13.43
CA ILE A 340 -6.08 7.79 -13.21
C ILE A 340 -6.52 6.98 -14.43
N SER A 341 -5.55 6.45 -15.17
CA SER A 341 -5.76 5.60 -16.34
C SER A 341 -5.28 4.17 -16.05
N SER A 342 -5.78 3.19 -16.79
CA SER A 342 -5.30 1.81 -16.71
C SER A 342 -5.51 1.02 -18.00
N TRP A 343 -4.54 0.17 -18.36
CA TRP A 343 -4.58 -0.73 -19.51
C TRP A 343 -4.02 -2.11 -19.16
N ILE A 344 -4.14 -3.06 -20.08
CA ILE A 344 -3.39 -4.32 -20.05
C ILE A 344 -2.16 -4.18 -20.95
N ARG A 345 -0.96 -4.42 -20.40
CA ARG A 345 0.29 -4.60 -21.16
C ARG A 345 0.51 -6.11 -21.33
N MET A 346 0.64 -6.55 -22.57
CA MET A 346 0.86 -7.93 -22.94
C MET A 346 2.35 -8.31 -22.89
N GLU A 347 2.65 -9.61 -22.77
CA GLU A 347 4.02 -10.16 -22.84
C GLU A 347 4.73 -9.82 -24.18
N ASP A 348 3.98 -9.75 -25.28
CA ASP A 348 4.46 -9.34 -26.61
C ASP A 348 4.60 -7.80 -26.77
N GLY A 349 4.40 -7.06 -25.68
CA GLY A 349 4.48 -5.61 -25.65
C GLY A 349 3.23 -4.88 -26.11
N SER A 350 2.21 -5.57 -26.64
CA SER A 350 0.97 -4.92 -27.11
C SER A 350 0.12 -4.35 -25.95
N VAL A 351 -0.75 -3.39 -26.27
CA VAL A 351 -1.63 -2.69 -25.31
C VAL A 351 -3.09 -2.96 -25.65
N HIS A 352 -3.86 -3.33 -24.63
CA HIS A 352 -5.29 -3.57 -24.74
C HIS A 352 -6.07 -2.90 -23.60
N SER A 353 -7.37 -2.67 -23.83
CA SER A 353 -8.35 -2.46 -22.75
C SER A 353 -8.08 -1.26 -21.83
N GLU A 354 -7.65 -0.15 -22.44
CA GLU A 354 -7.45 1.15 -21.80
C GLU A 354 -8.78 1.75 -21.27
N VAL A 355 -8.75 2.26 -20.04
CA VAL A 355 -9.89 2.86 -19.33
C VAL A 355 -9.44 3.98 -18.40
N ILE A 356 -10.23 5.05 -18.32
CA ILE A 356 -10.06 6.15 -17.35
C ILE A 356 -10.95 5.87 -16.13
N LEU A 357 -10.37 6.00 -14.93
CA LEU A 357 -10.94 5.56 -13.65
C LEU A 357 -11.33 6.71 -12.70
N SER A 358 -10.80 7.92 -12.95
CA SER A 358 -10.91 9.12 -12.10
C SER A 358 -12.13 9.99 -12.39
#